data_AF-A0A7C5N0C7-F1
#
_entry.id   AF-A0A7C5N0C7-F1
#
_cell.length_a   1.000
_cell.length_b   1.000
_cell.length_c   1.000
_cell.angle_alpha   90.00
_cell.angle_beta   90.00
_cell.angle_gamma   90.00
#
_symmetry.space_group_name_H-M   'P 1'
#
loop_
_entity.id
_entity.type
_entity.pdbx_description
1 polymer ?
#
loop_
_entity_poly.entity_id
_entity_poly.type
_entity_poly.pdbx_seq_one_letter_code
_entity_poly.pdbx_strand_id
1 'polypeptide(L)'
;MAGGKLSARQKMINMMYLVLTALLALNVSAEILDAFDSLRASLKSSAETFAEKNMDTKGQILDKVQEEMSTGNIKNQGLIKLAGDVEKETNVVINYLNELTDSLNSIAEWDELIKEYHNIKETELNFQYWMGAGKDQMNNGRGDGAAIRLKAKLDDFVKFARDFIAANDTGGTSRIKFSEIAIDPENDPRVSESNPGKNTPWEYYTFHSKPVIADLAMMEKFKLDVQGVHSELLNFIKAKLGAVKFKIDSLILVDAPTSRVVAAGMKFETKLFVAATSKDAVPEFSGSGSVRSTDGGYAAMMSMTASGGFGKGQNEKEASYNATAVISDASGGKQSLRLS
;
A
#
# COMPACT_ATOMS: atom_id res chain seq x y z
N MET A 1 15.45 -38.13 -52.03
CA MET A 1 14.75 -39.02 -51.08
C MET A 1 13.25 -38.95 -51.37
N ALA A 2 12.74 -39.98 -52.05
CA ALA A 2 11.33 -40.36 -52.28
C ALA A 2 10.24 -39.26 -52.30
N GLY A 3 10.26 -38.38 -53.30
CA GLY A 3 9.09 -37.58 -53.70
C GLY A 3 8.12 -38.37 -54.58
N GLY A 4 7.65 -39.52 -54.10
CA GLY A 4 6.63 -40.31 -54.81
C GLY A 4 5.32 -39.52 -54.84
N LYS A 5 4.70 -39.35 -56.02
CA LYS A 5 3.36 -38.77 -56.16
C LYS A 5 2.38 -39.61 -55.30
N LEU A 6 2.12 -39.15 -54.08
CA LEU A 6 1.12 -39.75 -53.18
C LEU A 6 -0.20 -39.88 -53.95
N SER A 7 -0.78 -41.08 -53.93
CA SER A 7 -2.09 -41.32 -54.56
C SER A 7 -3.13 -40.37 -53.97
N ALA A 8 -4.16 -39.99 -54.74
CA ALA A 8 -5.22 -39.11 -54.26
C ALA A 8 -5.86 -39.62 -52.94
N ARG A 9 -5.94 -40.95 -52.78
CA ARG A 9 -6.36 -41.61 -51.53
C ARG A 9 -5.41 -41.35 -50.36
N GLN A 10 -4.10 -41.49 -50.55
CA GLN A 10 -3.11 -41.18 -49.50
C GLN A 10 -3.08 -39.69 -49.15
N LYS A 11 -3.33 -38.79 -50.12
CA LYS A 11 -3.50 -37.36 -49.82
C LYS A 11 -4.72 -37.10 -48.94
N MET A 12 -5.85 -37.75 -49.21
CA MET A 12 -7.04 -37.62 -48.35
C MET A 12 -6.81 -38.21 -46.95
N ILE A 13 -6.14 -39.36 -46.85
CA ILE A 13 -5.80 -39.96 -45.56
C ILE A 13 -4.83 -39.06 -44.76
N ASN A 14 -3.81 -38.50 -45.41
CA ASN A 14 -2.85 -37.61 -44.76
C ASN A 14 -3.51 -36.29 -44.36
N MET A 15 -4.42 -35.74 -45.17
CA MET A 15 -5.21 -34.56 -44.80
C MET A 15 -6.14 -34.87 -43.62
N MET A 16 -6.79 -36.03 -43.60
CA MET A 16 -7.62 -36.45 -42.48
C MET A 16 -6.81 -36.63 -41.20
N TYR A 17 -5.61 -37.22 -41.28
CA TYR A 17 -4.71 -37.37 -40.13
C TYR A 17 -4.22 -36.02 -39.63
N LEU A 18 -3.83 -35.10 -40.52
CA LEU A 18 -3.45 -33.73 -40.13
C LEU A 18 -4.61 -32.97 -39.48
N VAL A 19 -5.83 -33.10 -40.01
CA VAL A 19 -7.03 -32.50 -39.41
C VAL A 19 -7.33 -33.13 -38.05
N LEU A 20 -7.27 -34.45 -37.91
CA LEU A 20 -7.52 -35.15 -36.64
C LEU A 20 -6.46 -34.80 -35.60
N THR A 21 -5.17 -34.76 -35.98
CA THR A 21 -4.08 -34.35 -35.09
C THR A 21 -4.21 -32.88 -34.70
N ALA A 22 -4.63 -32.00 -35.62
CA ALA A 22 -4.91 -30.60 -35.30
C ALA A 22 -6.12 -30.45 -34.35
N LEU A 23 -7.18 -31.24 -34.52
CA LEU A 23 -8.35 -31.27 -33.63
C LEU A 23 -8.00 -31.80 -32.23
N LEU A 24 -7.15 -32.82 -32.13
CA LEU A 24 -6.63 -33.31 -30.85
C LEU A 24 -5.71 -32.29 -30.18
N ALA A 25 -4.88 -31.59 -30.96
CA ALA A 25 -3.96 -30.57 -30.44
C ALA A 25 -4.66 -29.27 -30.02
N LEU A 26 -5.84 -28.97 -30.59
CA LEU A 26 -6.65 -27.80 -30.23
C LEU A 26 -7.40 -28.00 -28.90
N ASN A 27 -7.57 -29.25 -28.46
CA ASN A 27 -8.18 -29.54 -27.17
C ASN A 27 -7.20 -29.31 -26.02
N VAL A 28 -7.53 -28.38 -25.13
CA VAL A 28 -6.81 -28.19 -23.87
C VAL A 28 -6.98 -29.43 -22.99
N SER A 29 -5.87 -29.93 -22.43
CA SER A 29 -5.87 -31.13 -21.58
C SER A 29 -6.64 -30.86 -20.28
N ALA A 30 -7.28 -31.89 -19.72
CA ALA A 30 -8.07 -31.75 -18.49
C ALA A 30 -7.19 -31.28 -17.32
N GLU A 31 -5.95 -31.78 -17.25
CA GLU A 31 -4.99 -31.44 -16.19
C GLU A 31 -4.60 -29.95 -16.20
N ILE A 32 -4.54 -29.34 -17.40
CA ILE A 32 -4.25 -27.90 -17.53
C ILE A 32 -5.43 -27.08 -16.98
N LEU A 33 -6.66 -27.51 -17.23
CA LEU A 33 -7.85 -26.81 -16.73
C LEU A 33 -7.99 -26.92 -15.21
N ASP A 34 -7.72 -28.10 -14.66
CA ASP A 34 -7.70 -28.32 -13.20
C ASP A 34 -6.62 -27.44 -12.54
N ALA A 35 -5.46 -27.30 -13.17
CA ALA A 35 -4.41 -26.40 -12.70
C ALA A 35 -4.85 -24.93 -12.73
N PHE A 36 -5.56 -24.50 -13.78
CA PHE A 36 -6.11 -23.14 -13.86
C PHE A 36 -7.21 -22.91 -12.81
N ASP A 37 -8.07 -23.88 -12.54
CA ASP A 37 -9.10 -23.76 -11.51
C ASP A 37 -8.49 -23.72 -10.10
N SER A 38 -7.47 -24.54 -9.83
CA SER A 38 -6.70 -24.48 -8.58
C SER A 38 -5.99 -23.14 -8.39
N LEU A 39 -5.41 -22.60 -9.46
CA LEU A 39 -4.80 -21.26 -9.45
C LEU A 39 -5.85 -20.19 -9.16
N ARG A 40 -7.01 -20.24 -9.83
CA ARG A 40 -8.13 -19.33 -9.59
C ARG A 40 -8.58 -19.36 -8.13
N ALA A 41 -8.80 -20.55 -7.56
CA ALA A 41 -9.19 -20.70 -6.16
C ALA A 41 -8.16 -20.09 -5.20
N SER A 42 -6.87 -20.29 -5.47
CA SER A 42 -5.78 -19.71 -4.69
C SER A 42 -5.73 -18.18 -4.77
N LEU A 43 -5.94 -17.63 -5.98
CA LEU A 43 -6.00 -16.18 -6.21
C LEU A 43 -7.23 -15.56 -5.53
N LYS A 44 -8.39 -16.21 -5.62
CA LYS A 44 -9.62 -15.79 -4.95
C LYS A 44 -9.43 -15.71 -3.44
N SER A 45 -8.91 -16.78 -2.82
CA SER A 45 -8.64 -16.81 -1.38
C SER A 45 -7.65 -15.71 -0.95
N SER A 46 -6.64 -15.43 -1.79
CA SER A 46 -5.71 -14.33 -1.55
C SER A 46 -6.40 -12.97 -1.63
N ALA A 47 -7.26 -12.75 -2.64
CA ALA A 47 -8.01 -11.50 -2.79
C ALA A 47 -8.98 -11.27 -1.62
N GLU A 48 -9.67 -12.31 -1.16
CA GLU A 48 -10.55 -12.28 0.03
C GLU A 48 -9.74 -11.94 1.30
N THR A 49 -8.59 -12.57 1.50
CA THR A 49 -7.70 -12.27 2.65
C THR A 49 -7.24 -10.81 2.65
N PHE A 50 -6.93 -10.25 1.48
CA PHE A 50 -6.57 -8.83 1.39
C PHE A 50 -7.76 -7.92 1.65
N ALA A 51 -8.95 -8.28 1.15
CA ALA A 51 -10.18 -7.54 1.43
C ALA A 51 -10.48 -7.47 2.94
N GLU A 52 -10.35 -8.60 3.65
CA GLU A 52 -10.51 -8.65 5.12
C GLU A 52 -9.47 -7.77 5.83
N LYS A 53 -8.19 -7.87 5.46
CA LYS A 53 -7.13 -7.02 6.03
C LYS A 53 -7.35 -5.54 5.78
N ASN A 54 -7.89 -5.19 4.61
CA ASN A 54 -8.23 -3.82 4.25
C ASN A 54 -9.39 -3.31 5.12
N MET A 55 -10.42 -4.13 5.31
CA MET A 55 -11.53 -3.82 6.21
C MET A 55 -11.05 -3.59 7.65
N ASP A 56 -10.19 -4.46 8.16
CA ASP A 56 -9.60 -4.33 9.50
C ASP A 56 -8.74 -3.07 9.62
N THR A 57 -7.90 -2.79 8.63
CA THR A 57 -7.03 -1.61 8.62
C THR A 57 -7.85 -0.33 8.62
N LYS A 58 -8.92 -0.29 7.82
CA LYS A 58 -9.88 0.82 7.83
C LYS A 58 -10.58 0.94 9.19
N GLY A 59 -11.06 -0.16 9.77
CA GLY A 59 -11.67 -0.18 11.10
C GLY A 59 -10.74 0.44 12.16
N GLN A 60 -9.47 0.02 12.19
CA GLN A 60 -8.45 0.59 13.07
C GLN A 60 -8.23 2.09 12.87
N ILE A 61 -8.29 2.59 11.63
CA ILE A 61 -8.20 4.02 11.33
C ILE A 61 -9.40 4.75 11.94
N LEU A 62 -10.61 4.25 11.69
CA LEU A 62 -11.85 4.86 12.18
C LEU A 62 -11.90 4.89 13.71
N ASP A 63 -11.60 3.77 14.37
CA ASP A 63 -11.63 3.65 15.82
C ASP A 63 -10.67 4.64 16.48
N LYS A 64 -9.44 4.75 15.97
CA LYS A 64 -8.44 5.70 16.49
C LYS A 64 -8.84 7.15 16.25
N VAL A 65 -9.40 7.49 15.10
CA VAL A 65 -9.88 8.86 14.85
C VAL A 65 -11.06 9.18 15.77
N GLN A 66 -11.94 8.22 16.03
CA GLN A 66 -13.05 8.37 16.97
C GLN A 66 -12.56 8.57 18.42
N GLU A 67 -11.53 7.82 18.84
CA GLU A 67 -10.87 8.00 20.12
C GLU A 67 -10.28 9.42 20.25
N GLU A 68 -9.55 9.90 19.24
CA GLU A 68 -9.01 11.27 19.21
C GLU A 68 -10.11 12.33 19.28
N MET A 69 -11.23 12.14 18.59
CA MET A 69 -12.36 13.08 18.66
C MET A 69 -13.00 13.09 20.06
N SER A 70 -13.07 11.95 20.75
CA SER A 70 -13.60 11.89 22.13
C SER A 70 -12.72 12.63 23.15
N THR A 71 -11.42 12.75 22.87
CA THR A 71 -10.47 13.56 23.66
C THR A 71 -10.39 15.03 23.20
N GLY A 72 -11.27 15.46 22.29
CA GLY A 72 -11.37 16.85 21.80
C GLY A 72 -10.42 17.19 20.64
N ASN A 73 -9.71 16.21 20.08
CA ASN A 73 -8.75 16.42 19.00
C ASN A 73 -9.38 16.10 17.63
N ILE A 74 -9.74 17.15 16.90
CA ILE A 74 -10.42 17.07 15.59
C ILE A 74 -9.47 17.09 14.37
N LYS A 75 -8.15 17.12 14.58
CA LYS A 75 -7.17 17.31 13.49
C LYS A 75 -7.23 16.21 12.43
N ASN A 76 -7.53 14.99 12.85
CA ASN A 76 -7.51 13.80 11.98
C ASN A 76 -8.91 13.37 11.50
N GLN A 77 -9.96 14.15 11.79
CA GLN A 77 -11.33 13.84 11.34
C GLN A 77 -11.44 13.69 9.82
N GLY A 78 -10.64 14.44 9.06
CA GLY A 78 -10.57 14.34 7.60
C GLY A 78 -10.12 12.97 7.08
N LEU A 79 -9.40 12.18 7.88
CA LEU A 79 -8.94 10.84 7.49
C LEU A 79 -10.10 9.85 7.31
N ILE A 80 -11.22 10.04 8.01
CA ILE A 80 -12.44 9.22 7.86
C ILE A 80 -12.95 9.34 6.43
N LYS A 81 -13.07 10.57 5.92
CA LYS A 81 -13.53 10.83 4.56
C LYS A 81 -12.56 10.22 3.54
N LEU A 82 -11.26 10.43 3.73
CA LEU A 82 -10.24 9.88 2.82
C LEU A 82 -10.30 8.34 2.76
N ALA A 83 -10.45 7.67 3.90
CA ALA A 83 -10.59 6.21 3.93
C ALA A 83 -11.89 5.73 3.25
N GLY A 84 -12.98 6.48 3.41
CA GLY A 84 -14.25 6.21 2.73
C GLY A 84 -14.19 6.42 1.22
N ASP A 85 -13.50 7.47 0.75
CA ASP A 85 -13.32 7.76 -0.67
C ASP A 85 -12.51 6.63 -1.35
N VAL A 86 -11.42 6.17 -0.72
CA VAL A 86 -10.61 5.05 -1.22
C VAL A 86 -11.42 3.75 -1.32
N GLU A 87 -12.19 3.42 -0.29
CA GLU A 87 -13.02 2.21 -0.29
C GLU A 87 -14.10 2.28 -1.39
N LYS A 88 -14.74 3.44 -1.55
CA LYS A 88 -15.77 3.64 -2.57
C LYS A 88 -15.22 3.39 -3.97
N GLU A 89 -14.09 4.00 -4.32
CA GLU A 89 -13.48 3.82 -5.64
C GLU A 89 -12.99 2.39 -5.85
N THR A 90 -12.46 1.74 -4.80
CA THR A 90 -12.08 0.32 -4.86
C THR A 90 -13.29 -0.58 -5.13
N ASN A 91 -14.40 -0.35 -4.42
CA ASN A 91 -15.62 -1.15 -4.57
C ASN A 91 -16.24 -1.01 -5.97
N VAL A 92 -16.16 0.16 -6.60
CA VAL A 92 -16.61 0.35 -7.99
C VAL A 92 -15.88 -0.62 -8.93
N VAL A 93 -14.56 -0.73 -8.80
CA VAL A 93 -13.75 -1.62 -9.64
C VAL A 93 -14.01 -3.10 -9.31
N ILE A 94 -14.08 -3.46 -8.03
CA ILE A 94 -14.35 -4.84 -7.60
C ILE A 94 -15.73 -5.31 -8.07
N ASN A 95 -16.76 -4.46 -7.97
CA ASN A 95 -18.09 -4.78 -8.46
C ASN A 95 -18.09 -4.98 -9.99
N TYR A 96 -17.38 -4.12 -10.72
CA TYR A 96 -17.23 -4.30 -12.16
C TYR A 96 -16.52 -5.62 -12.52
N LEU A 97 -15.46 -6.00 -11.78
CA LEU A 97 -14.81 -7.29 -11.96
C LEU A 97 -15.74 -8.48 -11.65
N ASN A 98 -16.63 -8.35 -10.66
CA ASN A 98 -17.64 -9.38 -10.36
C ASN A 98 -18.66 -9.50 -11.50
N GLU A 99 -19.15 -8.39 -12.06
CA GLU A 99 -20.05 -8.41 -13.24
C GLU A 99 -19.41 -9.10 -14.44
N LEU A 100 -18.10 -8.89 -14.66
CA LEU A 100 -17.35 -9.60 -15.69
C LEU A 100 -17.24 -11.10 -15.35
N THR A 101 -16.95 -11.46 -14.10
CA THR A 101 -16.92 -12.86 -13.63
C THR A 101 -18.27 -13.55 -13.87
N ASP A 102 -19.39 -12.89 -13.59
CA ASP A 102 -20.73 -13.45 -13.80
C ASP A 102 -21.04 -13.69 -15.28
N SER A 103 -20.60 -12.76 -16.14
CA SER A 103 -20.69 -12.91 -17.59
C SER A 103 -19.87 -14.09 -18.09
N LEU A 104 -18.65 -14.28 -17.57
CA LEU A 104 -17.80 -15.43 -17.89
C LEU A 104 -18.39 -16.75 -17.37
N ASN A 105 -18.96 -16.77 -16.16
CA ASN A 105 -19.63 -17.95 -15.61
C ASN A 105 -20.84 -18.36 -16.48
N SER A 106 -21.54 -17.39 -17.07
CA SER A 106 -22.61 -17.64 -18.02
C SER A 106 -22.09 -18.29 -19.32
N ILE A 107 -20.94 -17.85 -19.83
CA ILE A 107 -20.29 -18.45 -21.02
C ILE A 107 -19.78 -19.85 -20.72
N ALA A 108 -19.23 -20.07 -19.51
CA ALA A 108 -18.72 -21.37 -19.07
C ALA A 108 -19.84 -22.34 -18.65
N GLU A 109 -21.11 -21.94 -18.72
CA GLU A 109 -22.28 -22.72 -18.31
C GLU A 109 -22.10 -23.27 -16.88
N TRP A 110 -21.86 -22.38 -15.91
CA TRP A 110 -21.78 -22.74 -14.49
C TRP A 110 -23.10 -23.28 -13.96
N ASP A 111 -23.06 -24.48 -13.38
CA ASP A 111 -24.19 -25.10 -12.70
C ASP A 111 -24.06 -24.93 -11.18
N GLU A 112 -24.93 -24.10 -10.61
CA GLU A 112 -24.94 -23.79 -9.18
C GLU A 112 -25.32 -24.99 -8.29
N LEU A 113 -26.06 -25.98 -8.83
CA LEU A 113 -26.54 -27.13 -8.05
C LEU A 113 -25.42 -28.14 -7.79
N ILE A 114 -24.59 -28.38 -8.80
CA ILE A 114 -23.48 -29.33 -8.72
C ILE A 114 -22.11 -28.66 -8.53
N LYS A 115 -22.04 -27.32 -8.66
CA LYS A 115 -20.82 -26.51 -8.55
C LYS A 115 -19.74 -26.91 -9.56
N GLU A 116 -20.17 -27.20 -10.78
CA GLU A 116 -19.29 -27.58 -11.87
C GLU A 116 -19.56 -26.71 -13.10
N TYR A 117 -18.55 -26.62 -13.97
CA TYR A 117 -18.65 -25.94 -15.25
C TYR A 117 -18.87 -26.95 -16.38
N HIS A 118 -19.83 -26.69 -17.25
CA HIS A 118 -20.05 -27.54 -18.43
C HIS A 118 -19.20 -27.14 -19.64
N ASN A 119 -18.78 -25.87 -19.75
CA ASN A 119 -18.06 -25.36 -20.92
C ASN A 119 -16.84 -24.47 -20.60
N ILE A 120 -16.00 -24.87 -19.64
CA ILE A 120 -14.75 -24.12 -19.28
C ILE A 120 -13.70 -24.02 -20.40
N LYS A 121 -13.80 -24.87 -21.42
CA LYS A 121 -12.89 -24.89 -22.58
C LYS A 121 -13.33 -23.93 -23.68
N GLU A 122 -14.49 -23.28 -23.54
CA GLU A 122 -15.02 -22.37 -24.56
C GLU A 122 -13.99 -21.27 -24.86
N THR A 123 -13.73 -21.06 -26.14
CA THR A 123 -12.71 -20.10 -26.61
C THR A 123 -13.32 -19.09 -27.57
N GLU A 124 -14.33 -19.46 -28.34
CA GLU A 124 -14.92 -18.61 -29.36
C GLU A 124 -15.88 -17.60 -28.74
N LEU A 125 -16.85 -18.05 -27.94
CA LEU A 125 -17.76 -17.14 -27.24
C LEU A 125 -17.01 -16.25 -26.26
N ASN A 126 -15.98 -16.80 -25.62
CA ASN A 126 -15.09 -16.05 -24.74
C ASN A 126 -14.37 -14.92 -25.49
N PHE A 127 -13.77 -15.24 -26.64
CA PHE A 127 -13.10 -14.25 -27.48
C PHE A 127 -14.07 -13.17 -27.99
N GLN A 128 -15.26 -13.55 -28.43
CA GLN A 128 -16.29 -12.60 -28.89
C GLN A 128 -16.75 -11.66 -27.77
N TYR A 129 -16.83 -12.14 -26.53
CA TYR A 129 -17.16 -11.31 -25.37
C TYR A 129 -16.08 -10.25 -25.10
N TRP A 130 -14.81 -10.65 -25.13
CA TRP A 130 -13.69 -9.75 -24.83
C TRP A 130 -13.35 -8.77 -25.95
N MET A 131 -13.35 -9.24 -27.20
CA MET A 131 -12.93 -8.46 -28.37
C MET A 131 -14.09 -7.84 -29.15
N GLY A 132 -15.31 -8.33 -28.95
CA GLY A 132 -16.50 -7.96 -29.71
C GLY A 132 -16.66 -8.82 -30.96
N ALA A 133 -17.87 -9.34 -31.17
CA ALA A 133 -18.20 -10.22 -32.30
C ALA A 133 -17.87 -9.55 -33.65
N GLY A 134 -16.82 -10.05 -34.33
CA GLY A 134 -16.38 -9.57 -35.66
C GLY A 134 -15.75 -8.18 -35.69
N LYS A 135 -15.36 -7.64 -34.52
CA LYS A 135 -14.74 -6.31 -34.38
C LYS A 135 -13.33 -6.36 -33.79
N ASP A 136 -12.72 -7.54 -33.74
CA ASP A 136 -11.37 -7.77 -33.23
C ASP A 136 -10.29 -6.91 -33.92
N GLN A 137 -10.48 -6.56 -35.20
CA GLN A 137 -9.58 -5.66 -35.94
C GLN A 137 -9.83 -4.16 -35.69
N MET A 138 -10.90 -3.78 -34.99
CA MET A 138 -11.17 -2.37 -34.66
C MET A 138 -10.20 -1.85 -33.60
N ASN A 139 -10.08 -0.52 -33.49
CA ASN A 139 -9.23 0.17 -32.51
C ASN A 139 -7.77 -0.33 -32.52
N ASN A 140 -7.17 -0.47 -33.71
CA ASN A 140 -5.81 -1.00 -33.90
C ASN A 140 -5.61 -2.41 -33.33
N GLY A 141 -6.62 -3.29 -33.46
CA GLY A 141 -6.55 -4.66 -32.96
C GLY A 141 -6.91 -4.81 -31.48
N ARG A 142 -7.45 -3.76 -30.84
CA ARG A 142 -7.92 -3.79 -29.44
C ARG A 142 -9.35 -4.33 -29.30
N GLY A 143 -10.11 -4.35 -30.39
CA GLY A 143 -11.51 -4.77 -30.36
C GLY A 143 -12.49 -3.65 -29.95
N ASP A 144 -13.72 -4.01 -29.59
CA ASP A 144 -14.77 -3.13 -29.05
C ASP A 144 -15.54 -3.83 -27.89
N GLY A 145 -14.97 -4.92 -27.37
CA GLY A 145 -15.59 -5.77 -26.36
C GLY A 145 -15.30 -5.34 -24.92
N ALA A 146 -15.47 -6.27 -23.99
CA ALA A 146 -15.26 -6.01 -22.56
C ALA A 146 -13.81 -5.66 -22.20
N ALA A 147 -12.83 -6.07 -23.01
CA ALA A 147 -11.41 -5.91 -22.69
C ALA A 147 -10.98 -4.44 -22.61
N ILE A 148 -11.42 -3.61 -23.56
CA ILE A 148 -11.12 -2.17 -23.58
C ILE A 148 -11.73 -1.48 -22.36
N ARG A 149 -12.98 -1.84 -22.03
CA ARG A 149 -13.69 -1.25 -20.88
C ARG A 149 -13.00 -1.62 -19.57
N LEU A 150 -12.56 -2.87 -19.44
CA LEU A 150 -11.77 -3.34 -18.31
C LEU A 150 -10.43 -2.60 -18.19
N LYS A 151 -9.67 -2.49 -19.28
CA LYS A 151 -8.40 -1.75 -19.28
C LYS A 151 -8.61 -0.32 -18.79
N ALA A 152 -9.60 0.38 -19.36
CA ALA A 152 -9.93 1.74 -18.97
C ALA A 152 -10.26 1.85 -17.47
N LYS A 153 -11.02 0.91 -16.89
CA LYS A 153 -11.36 0.95 -15.45
C LYS A 153 -10.17 0.68 -14.55
N LEU A 154 -9.28 -0.22 -14.94
CA LEU A 154 -8.04 -0.46 -14.19
C LEU A 154 -7.10 0.75 -14.26
N ASP A 155 -6.97 1.36 -15.43
CA ASP A 155 -6.14 2.56 -15.63
C ASP A 155 -6.69 3.77 -14.86
N ASP A 156 -8.02 3.98 -14.89
CA ASP A 156 -8.71 5.02 -14.14
C ASP A 156 -8.46 4.87 -12.62
N PHE A 157 -8.51 3.64 -12.11
CA PHE A 157 -8.27 3.34 -10.70
C PHE A 157 -6.81 3.58 -10.27
N VAL A 158 -5.84 3.15 -11.09
CA VAL A 158 -4.42 3.41 -10.83
C VAL A 158 -4.15 4.92 -10.89
N LYS A 159 -4.76 5.63 -11.83
CA LYS A 159 -4.69 7.10 -11.91
C LYS A 159 -5.26 7.74 -10.65
N PHE A 160 -6.44 7.31 -10.19
CA PHE A 160 -7.01 7.75 -8.91
C PHE A 160 -6.04 7.52 -7.75
N ALA A 161 -5.43 6.34 -7.64
CA ALA A 161 -4.49 6.03 -6.57
C ALA A 161 -3.25 6.95 -6.59
N ARG A 162 -2.71 7.23 -7.78
CA ARG A 162 -1.60 8.19 -7.98
C ARG A 162 -2.00 9.61 -7.60
N ASP A 163 -3.14 10.08 -8.10
CA ASP A 163 -3.67 11.42 -7.83
C ASP A 163 -4.01 11.59 -6.34
N PHE A 164 -4.53 10.53 -5.70
CA PHE A 164 -4.82 10.51 -4.27
C PHE A 164 -3.55 10.68 -3.43
N ILE A 165 -2.48 9.93 -3.73
CA ILE A 165 -1.20 10.11 -3.03
C ILE A 165 -0.63 11.50 -3.29
N ALA A 166 -0.62 11.98 -4.54
CA ALA A 166 -0.08 13.29 -4.87
C ALA A 166 -0.82 14.45 -4.16
N ALA A 167 -2.15 14.38 -4.06
CA ALA A 167 -2.96 15.38 -3.38
C ALA A 167 -2.78 15.36 -1.86
N ASN A 168 -2.41 14.21 -1.29
CA ASN A 168 -2.36 14.01 0.15
C ASN A 168 -0.93 13.93 0.72
N ASP A 169 0.11 13.73 -0.09
CA ASP A 169 1.50 13.73 0.36
C ASP A 169 2.09 15.14 0.36
N THR A 170 1.70 15.95 1.34
CA THR A 170 2.19 17.33 1.48
C THR A 170 3.68 17.43 1.84
N GLY A 171 4.34 16.32 2.17
CA GLY A 171 5.76 16.27 2.55
C GLY A 171 6.69 15.68 1.49
N GLY A 172 6.16 15.08 0.43
CA GLY A 172 6.96 14.36 -0.58
C GLY A 172 7.72 13.17 0.00
N THR A 173 7.27 12.62 1.13
CA THR A 173 7.94 11.55 1.85
C THR A 173 7.45 10.17 1.41
N SER A 174 6.31 10.09 0.72
CA SER A 174 5.80 8.84 0.17
C SER A 174 6.65 8.40 -1.02
N ARG A 175 7.23 7.19 -0.92
CA ARG A 175 7.89 6.51 -2.04
C ARG A 175 6.96 5.50 -2.72
N ILE A 176 5.65 5.54 -2.43
CA ILE A 176 4.67 4.61 -2.98
C ILE A 176 4.55 4.89 -4.48
N LYS A 177 4.73 3.83 -5.28
CA LYS A 177 4.60 3.89 -6.74
C LYS A 177 3.64 2.79 -7.18
N PHE A 178 2.53 3.19 -7.76
CA PHE A 178 1.58 2.25 -8.35
C PHE A 178 1.97 1.95 -9.80
N SER A 179 2.38 0.71 -10.02
CA SER A 179 2.49 0.14 -11.37
C SER A 179 1.10 0.02 -11.99
N GLU A 180 1.03 0.10 -13.31
CA GLU A 180 -0.21 -0.16 -14.03
C GLU A 180 -0.62 -1.62 -13.85
N ILE A 181 -1.92 -1.88 -13.71
CA ILE A 181 -2.44 -3.25 -13.56
C ILE A 181 -2.55 -3.92 -14.94
N ALA A 182 -2.92 -3.15 -15.97
CA ALA A 182 -3.06 -3.57 -17.36
C ALA A 182 -1.93 -2.98 -18.22
N ILE A 183 -0.74 -3.56 -18.10
CA ILE A 183 0.46 -3.12 -18.83
C ILE A 183 0.44 -3.72 -20.23
N ASP A 184 0.63 -2.87 -21.25
CA ASP A 184 0.81 -3.36 -22.62
C ASP A 184 2.06 -4.28 -22.69
N PRO A 185 2.00 -5.45 -23.35
CA PRO A 185 3.09 -6.43 -23.34
C PRO A 185 4.45 -5.90 -23.82
N GLU A 186 4.45 -4.88 -24.68
CA GLU A 186 5.64 -4.17 -25.13
C GLU A 186 6.42 -3.54 -23.97
N ASN A 187 5.69 -3.05 -22.96
CA ASN A 187 6.22 -2.34 -21.79
C ASN A 187 6.34 -3.23 -20.54
N ASP A 188 5.92 -4.51 -20.61
CA ASP A 188 6.01 -5.42 -19.47
C ASP A 188 7.36 -6.16 -19.46
N PRO A 189 8.24 -5.90 -18.46
CA PRO A 189 9.53 -6.59 -18.35
C PRO A 189 9.41 -8.10 -18.10
N ARG A 190 8.22 -8.61 -17.76
CA ARG A 190 7.95 -10.03 -17.55
C ARG A 190 7.72 -10.77 -18.86
N VAL A 191 7.43 -10.05 -19.96
CA VAL A 191 7.20 -10.64 -21.28
C VAL A 191 8.54 -10.76 -22.02
N SER A 192 8.93 -11.99 -22.35
CA SER A 192 10.14 -12.26 -23.11
C SER A 192 10.14 -11.51 -24.45
N GLU A 193 11.29 -10.96 -24.85
CA GLU A 193 11.51 -10.39 -26.19
C GLU A 193 11.17 -11.37 -27.33
N SER A 194 11.29 -12.67 -27.08
CA SER A 194 11.01 -13.72 -28.04
C SER A 194 9.51 -14.08 -28.15
N ASN A 195 8.64 -13.46 -27.34
CA ASN A 195 7.22 -13.77 -27.34
C ASN A 195 6.54 -13.16 -28.59
N PRO A 196 5.90 -13.97 -29.47
CA PRO A 196 5.21 -13.47 -30.65
C PRO A 196 4.11 -12.43 -30.33
N GLY A 197 3.55 -12.48 -29.12
CA GLY A 197 2.52 -11.56 -28.64
C GLY A 197 3.05 -10.24 -28.06
N LYS A 198 4.37 -10.00 -28.04
CA LYS A 198 4.93 -8.81 -27.38
C LYS A 198 4.46 -7.48 -27.98
N ASN A 199 4.30 -7.43 -29.30
CA ASN A 199 3.86 -6.22 -30.00
C ASN A 199 2.34 -6.19 -30.24
N THR A 200 1.59 -7.02 -29.53
CA THR A 200 0.12 -7.03 -29.60
C THR A 200 -0.46 -6.18 -28.47
N PRO A 201 -1.61 -5.51 -28.71
CA PRO A 201 -2.26 -4.73 -27.65
C PRO A 201 -2.63 -5.62 -26.47
N TRP A 202 -2.65 -5.05 -25.26
CA TRP A 202 -2.96 -5.79 -24.03
C TRP A 202 -4.26 -6.60 -24.13
N GLU A 203 -5.31 -6.02 -24.71
CA GLU A 203 -6.63 -6.66 -24.86
C GLU A 203 -6.51 -7.98 -25.63
N TYR A 204 -5.81 -7.95 -26.77
CA TYR A 204 -5.62 -9.13 -27.61
C TYR A 204 -4.68 -10.13 -26.94
N TYR A 205 -3.54 -9.68 -26.42
CA TYR A 205 -2.58 -10.56 -25.74
C TYR A 205 -3.20 -11.33 -24.56
N THR A 206 -4.09 -10.65 -23.85
CA THR A 206 -4.67 -11.12 -22.59
C THR A 206 -5.84 -12.07 -22.82
N PHE A 207 -6.66 -11.85 -23.84
CA PHE A 207 -7.92 -12.60 -24.02
C PHE A 207 -8.00 -13.41 -25.33
N HIS A 208 -7.04 -13.28 -26.24
CA HIS A 208 -7.08 -14.01 -27.51
C HIS A 208 -6.83 -15.52 -27.32
N SER A 209 -7.75 -16.33 -27.85
CA SER A 209 -7.69 -17.80 -27.89
C SER A 209 -7.41 -18.46 -26.53
N LYS A 210 -7.84 -17.83 -25.43
CA LYS A 210 -7.76 -18.41 -24.09
C LYS A 210 -9.09 -19.07 -23.71
N PRO A 211 -9.05 -20.21 -22.98
CA PRO A 211 -10.25 -20.81 -22.44
C PRO A 211 -10.84 -19.93 -21.33
N VAL A 212 -12.16 -19.97 -21.14
CA VAL A 212 -12.85 -19.15 -20.11
C VAL A 212 -12.24 -19.31 -18.72
N ILE A 213 -11.78 -20.52 -18.34
CA ILE A 213 -11.17 -20.74 -17.01
C ILE A 213 -9.93 -19.88 -16.76
N ALA A 214 -9.14 -19.60 -17.80
CA ALA A 214 -7.96 -18.75 -17.68
C ALA A 214 -8.37 -17.29 -17.40
N ASP A 215 -9.46 -16.83 -18.02
CA ASP A 215 -9.97 -15.47 -17.83
C ASP A 215 -10.65 -15.31 -16.47
N LEU A 216 -11.35 -16.35 -15.99
CA LEU A 216 -11.86 -16.40 -14.62
C LEU A 216 -10.71 -16.29 -13.60
N ALA A 217 -9.61 -17.03 -13.79
CA ALA A 217 -8.41 -16.89 -12.97
C ALA A 217 -7.83 -15.47 -13.05
N MET A 218 -7.87 -14.87 -14.24
CA MET A 218 -7.38 -13.52 -14.44
C MET A 218 -8.23 -12.45 -13.75
N MET A 219 -9.56 -12.62 -13.68
CA MET A 219 -10.42 -11.73 -12.90
C MET A 219 -10.03 -11.74 -11.43
N GLU A 220 -9.77 -12.92 -10.85
CA GLU A 220 -9.32 -13.05 -9.46
C GLU A 220 -7.94 -12.42 -9.25
N LYS A 221 -7.03 -12.54 -10.23
CA LYS A 221 -5.74 -11.83 -10.23
C LYS A 221 -5.94 -10.31 -10.21
N PHE A 222 -6.84 -9.75 -11.02
CA PHE A 222 -7.11 -8.32 -11.00
C PHE A 222 -7.76 -7.86 -9.70
N LYS A 223 -8.67 -8.65 -9.11
CA LYS A 223 -9.22 -8.36 -7.78
C LYS A 223 -8.09 -8.29 -6.74
N LEU A 224 -7.16 -9.24 -6.76
CA LEU A 224 -5.99 -9.23 -5.88
C LEU A 224 -5.12 -7.98 -6.06
N ASP A 225 -4.80 -7.61 -7.31
CA ASP A 225 -4.00 -6.41 -7.61
C ASP A 225 -4.70 -5.13 -7.10
N VAL A 226 -6.01 -5.00 -7.35
CA VAL A 226 -6.84 -3.87 -6.87
C VAL A 226 -6.85 -3.82 -5.34
N GLN A 227 -7.00 -4.96 -4.67
CA GLN A 227 -6.94 -5.02 -3.21
C GLN A 227 -5.55 -4.69 -2.66
N GLY A 228 -4.47 -5.03 -3.38
CA GLY A 228 -3.11 -4.63 -3.04
C GLY A 228 -2.92 -3.11 -3.07
N VAL A 229 -3.40 -2.45 -4.13
CA VAL A 229 -3.41 -0.98 -4.23
C VAL A 229 -4.24 -0.36 -3.09
N HIS A 230 -5.41 -0.93 -2.80
CA HIS A 230 -6.25 -0.49 -1.68
C HIS A 230 -5.51 -0.60 -0.34
N SER A 231 -4.78 -1.70 -0.08
CA SER A 231 -3.95 -1.85 1.11
C SER A 231 -2.90 -0.77 1.25
N GLU A 232 -2.19 -0.43 0.16
CA GLU A 232 -1.18 0.61 0.17
C GLU A 232 -1.77 2.00 0.45
N LEU A 233 -2.93 2.32 -0.13
CA LEU A 233 -3.65 3.57 0.14
C LEU A 233 -4.10 3.67 1.60
N LEU A 234 -4.65 2.60 2.18
CA LEU A 234 -5.04 2.56 3.59
C LEU A 234 -3.83 2.66 4.51
N ASN A 235 -2.73 1.98 4.20
CA ASN A 235 -1.49 2.07 4.97
C ASN A 235 -0.91 3.49 4.95
N PHE A 236 -1.01 4.20 3.82
CA PHE A 236 -0.64 5.60 3.75
C PHE A 236 -1.51 6.48 4.66
N ILE A 237 -2.83 6.27 4.69
CA ILE A 237 -3.74 6.97 5.61
C ILE A 237 -3.38 6.65 7.07
N LYS A 238 -3.11 5.38 7.37
CA LYS A 238 -2.71 4.91 8.71
C LYS A 238 -1.37 5.52 9.15
N ALA A 239 -0.41 5.69 8.25
CA ALA A 239 0.86 6.34 8.57
C ALA A 239 0.66 7.81 8.99
N LYS A 240 -0.27 8.52 8.35
CA LYS A 240 -0.63 9.90 8.75
C LYS A 240 -1.27 9.96 10.13
N LEU A 241 -2.06 8.96 10.48
CA LEU A 241 -2.66 8.82 11.80
C LEU A 241 -1.62 8.51 12.88
N GLY A 242 -0.60 7.73 12.54
CA GLY A 242 0.49 7.31 13.44
C GLY A 242 1.65 8.29 13.59
N ALA A 243 1.63 9.46 12.93
CA ALA A 243 2.64 10.50 13.12
C ALA A 243 2.64 10.94 14.60
N VAL A 244 3.70 10.51 15.30
CA VAL A 244 3.85 10.50 16.75
C VAL A 244 3.49 11.85 17.35
N LYS A 245 2.40 11.89 18.10
CA LYS A 245 2.17 12.94 19.09
C LYS A 245 2.87 12.49 20.36
N PHE A 246 3.81 13.30 20.87
CA PHE A 246 4.23 13.17 22.26
C PHE A 246 2.99 13.34 23.12
N LYS A 247 2.51 12.25 23.71
CA LYS A 247 1.50 12.35 24.74
C LYS A 247 2.16 13.01 25.94
N ILE A 248 1.67 14.18 26.35
CA ILE A 248 2.11 14.80 27.59
C ILE A 248 1.56 13.93 28.72
N ASP A 249 2.43 13.16 29.37
CA ASP A 249 2.05 12.19 30.40
C ASP A 249 2.06 12.82 31.79
N SER A 250 2.90 13.83 32.03
CA SER A 250 2.83 14.63 33.25
C SER A 250 3.27 16.08 33.05
N LEU A 251 2.65 16.96 33.84
CA LEU A 251 3.00 18.37 33.96
C LEU A 251 3.58 18.57 35.36
N ILE A 252 4.80 19.06 35.43
CA ILE A 252 5.48 19.41 36.68
C ILE A 252 5.71 20.93 36.73
N LEU A 253 5.45 21.53 37.89
CA LEU A 253 5.78 22.94 38.14
C LEU A 253 7.21 23.01 38.68
N VAL A 254 8.03 23.84 38.06
CA VAL A 254 9.43 24.06 38.42
C VAL A 254 9.63 25.54 38.72
N ASP A 255 10.20 25.85 39.88
CA ASP A 255 10.60 27.20 40.23
C ASP A 255 12.12 27.40 40.07
N ALA A 256 12.50 28.56 39.56
CA ALA A 256 13.89 28.98 39.38
C ALA A 256 14.09 30.32 40.09
N PRO A 257 14.34 30.32 41.41
CA PRO A 257 14.57 31.54 42.18
C PRO A 257 15.88 32.22 41.77
N THR A 258 15.89 33.55 41.68
CA THR A 258 17.11 34.33 41.38
C THR A 258 18.08 34.35 42.56
N SER A 259 17.56 34.28 43.79
CA SER A 259 18.33 34.10 45.02
C SER A 259 17.63 33.14 45.97
N ARG A 260 18.39 32.21 46.57
CA ARG A 260 17.89 31.27 47.59
C ARG A 260 17.84 31.86 49.00
N VAL A 261 18.53 32.98 49.23
CA VAL A 261 18.60 33.66 50.54
C VAL A 261 18.34 35.15 50.33
N VAL A 262 17.35 35.68 51.04
CA VAL A 262 16.98 37.11 50.99
C VAL A 262 16.87 37.66 52.41
N ALA A 263 17.34 38.90 52.61
CA ALA A 263 17.23 39.60 53.90
C ALA A 263 15.78 40.06 54.13
N ALA A 264 15.37 40.13 55.40
CA ALA A 264 14.03 40.57 55.78
C ALA A 264 13.73 41.98 55.23
N GLY A 265 12.66 42.12 54.45
CA GLY A 265 12.24 43.37 53.80
C GLY A 265 12.65 43.50 52.32
N MET A 266 13.49 42.62 51.78
CA MET A 266 13.83 42.60 50.35
C MET A 266 12.83 41.79 49.52
N LYS A 267 12.68 42.14 48.24
CA LYS A 267 11.81 41.42 47.29
C LYS A 267 12.41 40.06 46.91
N PHE A 268 11.61 39.01 47.03
CA PHE A 268 11.93 37.69 46.50
C PHE A 268 11.31 37.53 45.10
N GLU A 269 12.13 37.20 44.10
CA GLU A 269 11.69 36.99 42.72
C GLU A 269 12.04 35.57 42.26
N THR A 270 11.06 34.85 41.72
CA THR A 270 11.25 33.50 41.17
C THR A 270 10.56 33.38 39.82
N LYS A 271 11.18 32.66 38.89
CA LYS A 271 10.56 32.32 37.61
C LYS A 271 9.88 30.97 37.75
N LEU A 272 8.60 30.90 37.41
CA LEU A 272 7.83 29.65 37.41
C LEU A 272 7.75 29.11 35.98
N PHE A 273 8.08 27.83 35.81
CA PHE A 273 8.01 27.10 34.55
C PHE A 273 7.12 25.88 34.72
N VAL A 274 6.30 25.59 33.71
CA VAL A 274 5.60 24.30 33.61
C VAL A 274 6.41 23.43 32.66
N ALA A 275 6.95 22.32 33.17
CA ALA A 275 7.62 21.32 32.36
C ALA A 275 6.65 20.19 32.03
N ALA A 276 6.52 19.89 30.74
CA ALA A 276 5.74 18.78 30.21
C ALA A 276 6.68 17.61 29.90
N THR A 277 6.39 16.42 30.43
CA THR A 277 7.18 15.20 30.21
C THR A 277 6.32 14.11 29.57
N SER A 278 6.96 13.22 28.82
CA SER A 278 6.33 12.09 28.11
C SER A 278 7.14 10.83 28.33
N LYS A 279 6.48 9.69 28.61
CA LYS A 279 7.11 8.39 28.85
C LYS A 279 7.90 7.87 27.65
N ASP A 280 7.51 8.31 26.46
CA ASP A 280 8.10 7.88 25.20
C ASP A 280 9.34 8.73 24.81
N ALA A 281 9.66 9.77 25.59
CA ALA A 281 10.68 10.76 25.26
C ALA A 281 11.58 11.07 26.47
N VAL A 282 12.41 10.09 26.87
CA VAL A 282 13.36 10.27 27.98
C VAL A 282 14.57 11.08 27.49
N PRO A 283 14.85 12.28 28.06
CA PRO A 283 16.02 13.08 27.70
C PRO A 283 17.34 12.46 28.16
N GLU A 284 18.39 12.63 27.35
CA GLU A 284 19.78 12.40 27.76
C GLU A 284 20.41 13.73 28.19
N PHE A 285 20.89 13.82 29.44
CA PHE A 285 21.53 15.03 29.99
C PHE A 285 23.05 14.91 30.03
N SER A 286 23.75 15.98 29.66
CA SER A 286 25.20 16.11 29.76
C SER A 286 25.60 17.54 30.16
N GLY A 287 26.78 17.73 30.74
CA GLY A 287 27.20 19.06 31.19
C GLY A 287 28.63 19.11 31.70
N SER A 288 29.06 20.29 32.15
CA SER A 288 30.43 20.57 32.61
C SER A 288 30.80 19.98 33.97
N GLY A 289 29.92 19.19 34.60
CA GLY A 289 30.12 18.56 35.90
C GLY A 289 29.51 17.15 35.97
N SER A 290 29.39 16.60 37.18
CA SER A 290 28.72 15.31 37.37
C SER A 290 27.21 15.49 37.20
N VAL A 291 26.64 14.87 36.17
CA VAL A 291 25.19 14.88 35.91
C VAL A 291 24.59 13.55 36.37
N ARG A 292 23.56 13.60 37.20
CA ARG A 292 22.78 12.43 37.61
C ARG A 292 21.32 12.64 37.26
N SER A 293 20.75 11.74 36.48
CA SER A 293 19.31 11.77 36.18
C SER A 293 18.50 11.48 37.44
N THR A 294 17.44 12.25 37.63
CA THR A 294 16.45 12.12 38.71
C THR A 294 15.06 11.93 38.12
N ASP A 295 14.06 11.66 38.97
CA ASP A 295 12.64 11.64 38.58
C ASP A 295 12.34 10.74 37.38
N GLY A 296 12.92 9.54 37.36
CA GLY A 296 12.70 8.55 36.30
C GLY A 296 13.38 8.87 34.97
N GLY A 297 14.32 9.84 34.93
CA GLY A 297 15.08 10.20 33.74
C GLY A 297 14.64 11.52 33.08
N TYR A 298 13.58 12.17 33.59
CA TYR A 298 13.04 13.40 33.00
C TYR A 298 13.64 14.69 33.56
N ALA A 299 14.40 14.59 34.64
CA ALA A 299 15.17 15.68 35.22
C ALA A 299 16.60 15.20 35.49
N ALA A 300 17.52 16.14 35.69
CA ALA A 300 18.88 15.81 36.12
C ALA A 300 19.41 16.84 37.11
N MET A 301 20.14 16.34 38.11
CA MET A 301 20.91 17.13 39.04
C MET A 301 22.35 17.20 38.54
N MET A 302 22.81 18.41 38.20
CA MET A 302 24.21 18.67 37.89
C MET A 302 24.91 19.21 39.14
N SER A 303 26.03 18.61 39.50
CA SER A 303 26.89 19.09 40.58
C SER A 303 28.30 19.39 40.07
N MET A 304 28.86 20.49 40.56
CA MET A 304 30.25 20.87 40.35
C MET A 304 30.82 21.47 41.62
N THR A 305 32.07 21.15 41.89
CA THR A 305 32.82 21.79 42.97
C THR A 305 33.36 23.12 42.45
N ALA A 306 33.03 24.22 43.12
CA ALA A 306 33.55 25.54 42.76
C ALA A 306 35.09 25.57 42.89
N SER A 307 35.78 26.21 41.94
CA SER A 307 37.25 26.26 41.94
C SER A 307 37.76 27.14 43.09
N GLY A 308 38.53 26.57 44.03
CA GLY A 308 39.02 27.24 45.25
C GLY A 308 40.25 28.14 45.08
N GLY A 309 40.37 28.88 43.98
CA GLY A 309 41.50 29.78 43.73
C GLY A 309 41.03 31.22 43.53
N PHE A 310 41.20 32.04 44.57
CA PHE A 310 40.93 33.49 44.51
C PHE A 310 42.21 34.25 44.16
N GLY A 311 42.10 35.24 43.27
CA GLY A 311 43.20 36.18 43.04
C GLY A 311 43.49 36.99 44.30
N LYS A 312 44.74 37.46 44.48
CA LYS A 312 45.14 38.24 45.65
C LYS A 312 44.27 39.51 45.74
N GLY A 313 43.38 39.58 46.73
CA GLY A 313 42.45 40.70 46.94
C GLY A 313 41.05 40.55 46.34
N GLN A 314 40.72 39.41 45.72
CA GLN A 314 39.35 39.13 45.24
C GLN A 314 38.60 38.26 46.25
N ASN A 315 37.41 38.71 46.67
CA ASN A 315 36.51 37.97 47.55
C ASN A 315 35.47 37.15 46.79
N GLU A 316 35.35 37.36 45.47
CA GLU A 316 34.35 36.73 44.60
C GLU A 316 34.97 36.38 43.25
N LYS A 317 34.48 35.31 42.62
CA LYS A 317 34.89 34.85 41.30
C LYS A 317 33.66 34.34 40.56
N GLU A 318 33.41 34.86 39.37
CA GLU A 318 32.38 34.33 38.48
C GLU A 318 32.83 32.99 37.89
N ALA A 319 31.92 32.02 37.89
CA ALA A 319 32.11 30.71 37.28
C ALA A 319 30.94 30.43 36.34
N SER A 320 31.26 30.01 35.11
CA SER A 320 30.28 29.62 34.09
C SER A 320 30.09 28.10 34.06
N TYR A 321 28.91 27.65 33.64
CA TYR A 321 28.63 26.24 33.42
C TYR A 321 27.89 26.03 32.10
N ASN A 322 28.05 24.83 31.51
CA ASN A 322 27.33 24.43 30.32
C ASN A 322 26.50 23.17 30.62
N ALA A 323 25.25 23.15 30.18
CA ALA A 323 24.37 21.98 30.28
C ALA A 323 23.65 21.75 28.94
N THR A 324 23.55 20.49 28.52
CA THR A 324 22.87 20.08 27.29
C THR A 324 21.88 18.96 27.60
N ALA A 325 20.64 19.12 27.14
CA ALA A 325 19.64 18.06 27.12
C ALA A 325 19.38 17.65 25.67
N VAL A 326 19.39 16.35 25.39
CA VAL A 326 19.09 15.80 24.07
C VAL A 326 17.79 15.01 24.16
N ILE A 327 16.82 15.36 23.32
CA ILE A 327 15.49 14.73 23.26
C ILE A 327 15.28 14.22 21.83
N SER A 328 14.71 13.03 21.68
CA SER A 328 14.30 12.52 20.37
C SER A 328 13.06 13.28 19.88
N ASP A 329 13.07 13.74 18.64
CA ASP A 329 11.94 14.40 17.99
C ASP A 329 10.94 13.40 17.39
N ALA A 330 9.77 13.89 16.97
CA ALA A 330 8.68 13.07 16.41
C ALA A 330 9.01 12.38 15.07
N SER A 331 10.14 12.74 14.45
CA SER A 331 10.66 12.14 13.21
C SER A 331 11.81 11.16 13.45
N GLY A 332 12.20 10.93 14.72
CA GLY A 332 13.34 10.10 15.10
C GLY A 332 14.69 10.82 15.03
N GLY A 333 14.71 12.12 14.72
CA GLY A 333 15.88 12.99 14.86
C GLY A 333 16.16 13.34 16.32
N LYS A 334 17.37 13.83 16.62
CA LYS A 334 17.75 14.27 17.97
C LYS A 334 17.77 15.79 18.05
N GLN A 335 16.94 16.38 18.89
CA GLN A 335 16.95 17.81 19.21
C GLN A 335 17.83 18.07 20.44
N SER A 336 18.74 19.04 20.34
CA SER A 336 19.63 19.45 21.44
C SER A 336 19.20 20.82 21.98
N LEU A 337 18.94 20.88 23.29
CA LEU A 337 18.69 22.10 24.04
C LEU A 337 19.94 22.42 24.87
N ARG A 338 20.49 23.62 24.71
CA ARG A 338 21.75 24.04 25.35
C ARG A 338 21.51 25.23 26.28
N LEU A 339 22.11 25.16 27.45
CA LEU A 339 22.27 26.25 28.41
C LEU A 339 23.78 26.56 28.49
N SER A 340 24.12 27.83 28.29
CA SER A 340 25.48 28.40 28.33
C SER A 340 25.51 29.66 29.15
#